data_AF-A0A2V1JQB9-F1
#
_entry.id   AF-A0A2V1JQB9-F1
#
_cell.length_a   1.000
_cell.length_b   1.000
_cell.length_c   1.000
_cell.angle_alpha   90.00
_cell.angle_beta   90.00
_cell.angle_gamma   90.00
#
_symmetry.space_group_name_H-M   'P 1'
#
loop_
_entity.id
_entity.type
_entity.pdbx_description
1 polymer ?
#
loop_
_entity_poly.entity_id
_entity_poly.type
_entity_poly.pdbx_seq_one_letter_code
_entity_poly.pdbx_strand_id
1 'polypeptide(L)'
;AVGKSSCAAVMTHKWHPYKDGVLFESRFWIGYRMDEDGNVVKAIPEGVSIPPFVPQGLFAHNIKEFTNLAAILPALYAEEKDTL
;
A
#
# COMPACT_ATOMS: atom_id res chain seq x y z
N ALA A 1 -0.27 4.15 7.13
CA ALA A 1 1.00 4.77 6.74
C ALA A 1 0.80 5.46 5.40
N VAL A 2 1.26 6.71 5.24
CA VAL A 2 1.27 7.40 3.95
C VAL A 2 2.71 7.38 3.44
N GLY A 3 2.98 6.60 2.39
CA GLY A 3 4.31 6.52 1.77
C GLY A 3 4.56 7.69 0.83
N LYS A 4 5.77 8.26 0.85
CA LYS A 4 6.22 9.20 -0.20
C LYS A 4 6.63 8.39 -1.44
N SER A 5 5.88 8.55 -2.53
CA SER A 5 6.17 7.96 -3.84
C SER A 5 6.18 9.04 -4.91
N SER A 6 6.89 8.79 -6.02
CA SER A 6 6.86 9.64 -7.22
C SER A 6 5.49 9.69 -7.89
N CYS A 7 4.58 8.77 -7.54
CA CYS A 7 3.17 8.83 -7.88
C CYS A 7 2.39 9.42 -6.70
N ALA A 8 1.62 10.50 -6.95
CA ALA A 8 0.66 11.03 -5.98
C ALA A 8 -0.43 9.98 -5.73
N ALA A 9 -0.24 9.18 -4.69
CA ALA A 9 -1.19 8.18 -4.25
C ALA A 9 -1.26 8.21 -2.72
N VAL A 10 -2.47 8.33 -2.20
CA VAL A 10 -2.74 8.00 -0.80
C VAL A 10 -2.96 6.50 -0.73
N MET A 11 -2.37 5.85 0.26
CA MET A 11 -2.55 4.42 0.49
C MET A 11 -2.87 4.14 1.95
N THR A 12 -3.68 3.11 2.17
CA THR A 12 -3.89 2.56 3.50
C THR A 12 -3.68 1.06 3.47
N HIS A 13 -2.97 0.57 4.48
CA HIS A 13 -2.86 -0.85 4.78
C HIS A 13 -3.53 -1.10 6.12
N LYS A 14 -4.43 -2.07 6.15
CA LYS A 14 -5.08 -2.56 7.37
C LYS A 14 -4.84 -4.05 7.45
N TRP A 15 -4.68 -4.54 8.66
CA TRP A 15 -4.59 -5.97 8.89
C TRP A 15 -5.70 -6.40 9.84
N HIS A 16 -6.18 -7.62 9.63
CA HIS A 16 -7.24 -8.23 10.41
C HIS A 16 -6.87 -9.68 10.71
N PRO A 17 -7.13 -10.21 11.92
CA PRO A 17 -7.04 -11.65 12.15
C PRO A 17 -7.91 -12.41 11.14
N TYR A 18 -7.36 -13.44 10.51
CA TYR A 18 -8.08 -14.24 9.53
C TYR A 18 -7.53 -15.67 9.49
N LYS A 19 -8.39 -16.65 9.82
CA LYS A 19 -8.00 -18.06 9.98
C LYS A 19 -6.76 -18.17 10.90
N ASP A 20 -5.72 -18.88 10.46
CA ASP A 20 -4.48 -19.09 11.21
C ASP A 20 -3.42 -18.00 10.94
N GLY A 21 -3.83 -16.85 10.42
CA GLY A 21 -2.93 -15.74 10.11
C GLY A 21 -3.65 -14.39 10.09
N VAL A 22 -3.23 -13.52 9.16
CA VAL A 22 -3.80 -12.19 8.99
C VAL A 22 -4.20 -11.95 7.55
N LEU A 23 -5.34 -11.27 7.36
CA LEU A 23 -5.71 -10.67 6.09
C LEU A 23 -5.11 -9.27 6.03
N PHE A 24 -4.34 -9.00 4.98
CA PHE A 24 -3.74 -7.69 4.72
C PHE A 24 -4.53 -6.97 3.61
N GLU A 25 -5.28 -5.93 3.98
CA GLU A 25 -6.11 -5.13 3.08
C GLU A 25 -5.38 -3.84 2.69
N SER A 26 -5.10 -3.68 1.40
CA SER A 26 -4.52 -2.48 0.80
C SER A 26 -5.57 -1.70 0.02
N ARG A 27 -5.63 -0.38 0.19
CA ARG A 27 -6.42 0.54 -0.66
C ARG A 27 -5.53 1.64 -1.18
N PHE A 28 -5.73 1.98 -2.46
CA PHE A 28 -4.96 2.99 -3.18
C PHE A 28 -5.90 4.02 -3.79
N TRP A 29 -5.64 5.30 -3.51
CA TRP A 29 -6.30 6.44 -4.12
C TRP A 29 -5.27 7.18 -4.98
N ILE A 30 -5.21 6.83 -6.26
CA ILE A 30 -4.25 7.40 -7.21
C ILE A 30 -4.80 8.73 -7.74
N GLY A 31 -3.95 9.74 -7.82
CA GLY A 31 -4.35 11.10 -8.19
C GLY A 31 -4.95 11.89 -7.03
N TYR A 32 -4.80 11.38 -5.81
CA TYR A 32 -5.13 12.06 -4.56
C TYR A 32 -3.86 12.24 -3.74
N ARG A 33 -3.86 13.28 -2.91
CA ARG A 33 -2.81 13.56 -1.93
C ARG A 33 -3.45 13.91 -0.59
N MET A 34 -2.65 13.85 0.47
CA MET A 34 -3.03 14.41 1.76
C MET A 34 -2.57 15.87 1.81
N ASP A 35 -3.43 16.80 2.21
CA ASP A 35 -3.07 18.20 2.43
C ASP A 35 -2.44 18.41 3.84
N GLU A 36 -2.09 19.65 4.14
CA GLU A 36 -1.44 20.04 5.41
C GLU A 36 -2.33 19.77 6.64
N ASP A 37 -3.65 19.76 6.45
CA ASP A 37 -4.65 19.51 7.49
C ASP A 37 -5.02 18.02 7.63
N GLY A 38 -4.42 17.15 6.82
CA GLY A 38 -4.67 15.70 6.84
C GLY A 38 -5.85 15.23 5.98
N ASN A 39 -6.45 16.11 5.18
CA ASN A 39 -7.57 15.76 4.31
C ASN A 39 -7.07 15.12 3.00
N VAL A 40 -7.83 14.15 2.49
CA VAL A 40 -7.57 13.53 1.18
C VAL A 40 -8.19 14.40 0.08
N VAL A 41 -7.34 15.07 -0.69
CA VAL A 41 -7.75 16.01 -1.75
C VAL A 41 -7.28 15.55 -3.12
N LYS A 42 -8.04 15.91 -4.16
CA LYS A 42 -7.69 15.59 -5.55
C LYS A 42 -6.41 16.33 -5.94
N ALA A 43 -5.42 15.60 -6.45
CA ALA A 43 -4.13 16.12 -6.86
C ALA A 43 -4.00 16.29 -8.38
N ILE A 44 -4.89 15.67 -9.16
CA ILE A 44 -4.92 15.81 -10.63
C ILE A 44 -5.91 16.90 -11.06
N PRO A 45 -5.62 17.63 -12.16
CA PRO A 45 -6.54 18.63 -12.69
C PRO A 45 -7.92 18.06 -13.05
N GLU A 46 -8.91 18.94 -13.17
CA GLU A 46 -10.23 18.57 -13.68
C GLU A 46 -10.15 18.06 -15.13
N GLY A 47 -10.96 17.07 -15.48
CA GLY A 47 -10.95 16.44 -16.81
C GLY A 47 -9.76 15.51 -17.09
N VAL A 48 -8.72 15.50 -16.24
CA VAL A 48 -7.57 14.60 -16.38
C VAL A 48 -7.86 13.27 -15.69
N SER A 49 -7.59 12.17 -16.39
CA SER A 49 -7.65 10.81 -15.84
C SER A 49 -6.26 10.18 -15.87
N ILE A 50 -5.98 9.34 -14.87
CA ILE A 50 -4.73 8.60 -14.81
C ILE A 50 -4.84 7.40 -15.76
N PRO A 51 -3.82 7.16 -16.61
CA PRO A 51 -3.82 6.01 -17.50
C PRO A 51 -4.01 4.68 -16.73
N PRO A 52 -4.87 3.76 -17.21
CA PRO A 52 -5.21 2.52 -16.48
C PRO A 52 -4.02 1.62 -16.12
N PHE A 53 -2.94 1.66 -16.90
CA PHE A 53 -1.75 0.84 -16.62
C PHE A 53 -1.05 1.24 -15.30
N VAL A 54 -1.22 2.48 -14.83
CA VAL A 54 -0.63 2.97 -13.58
C VAL A 54 -1.25 2.27 -12.35
N PRO A 55 -2.59 2.29 -12.13
CA PRO A 55 -3.21 1.54 -11.05
C PRO A 55 -3.00 0.03 -11.18
N GLN A 56 -3.01 -0.52 -12.40
CA GLN A 56 -2.75 -1.94 -12.61
C GLN A 56 -1.34 -2.33 -12.20
N GLY A 57 -0.34 -1.51 -12.57
CA GLY A 57 1.05 -1.72 -12.17
C GLY A 57 1.24 -1.66 -10.66
N LEU A 58 0.63 -0.66 -10.00
CA LEU A 58 0.68 -0.53 -8.54
C LEU A 58 0.01 -1.72 -7.83
N PHE A 59 -1.15 -2.17 -8.33
CA PHE A 59 -1.85 -3.32 -7.80
C PHE A 59 -1.03 -4.61 -7.95
N ALA A 60 -0.45 -4.83 -9.14
CA ALA A 60 0.42 -5.98 -9.39
C ALA A 60 1.69 -5.95 -8.52
N HIS A 61 2.27 -4.77 -8.30
CA HIS A 61 3.41 -4.60 -7.40
C HIS A 61 3.05 -4.97 -5.97
N ASN A 62 1.92 -4.45 -5.44
CA ASN A 62 1.48 -4.72 -4.08
C ASN A 62 1.23 -6.21 -3.85
N ILE A 63 0.61 -6.91 -4.81
CA ILE A 63 0.42 -8.36 -4.71
C ILE A 63 1.78 -9.07 -4.65
N LYS A 64 2.69 -8.79 -5.59
CA LYS A 64 4.00 -9.46 -5.63
C LYS A 64 4.79 -9.23 -4.34
N GLU A 65 4.84 -8.00 -3.88
CA GLU A 65 5.57 -7.61 -2.68
C GLU A 65 5.00 -8.30 -1.43
N PHE A 66 3.70 -8.15 -1.16
CA PHE A 66 3.11 -8.67 0.08
C PHE A 66 2.85 -10.17 0.06
N THR A 67 2.64 -10.80 -1.10
CA THR A 67 2.63 -12.26 -1.20
C THR A 67 4.03 -12.84 -0.95
N ASN A 68 5.08 -12.21 -1.46
CA ASN A 68 6.45 -12.64 -1.16
C ASN A 68 6.80 -12.42 0.32
N LEU A 69 6.44 -11.25 0.87
CA LEU A 69 6.64 -10.96 2.29
C LEU A 69 5.91 -11.98 3.16
N ALA A 70 4.65 -12.30 2.86
CA ALA A 70 3.89 -13.29 3.62
C ALA A 70 4.56 -14.68 3.66
N ALA A 71 5.28 -15.05 2.60
CA ALA A 71 5.99 -16.33 2.53
C ALA A 71 7.22 -16.40 3.46
N ILE A 72 7.90 -15.27 3.67
CA ILE A 72 9.15 -15.24 4.44
C ILE A 72 8.99 -14.66 5.85
N LEU A 73 7.99 -13.80 6.07
CA LEU A 73 7.87 -12.98 7.27
C LEU A 73 7.81 -13.79 8.57
N PRO A 74 7.06 -14.90 8.68
CA PRO A 74 7.03 -15.67 9.93
C PRO A 74 8.39 -16.26 10.31
N ALA A 75 9.12 -16.82 9.33
CA ALA A 75 10.44 -17.40 9.55
C ALA A 75 11.48 -16.32 9.86
N LEU A 76 11.50 -15.25 9.05
CA LEU A 76 12.40 -14.11 9.24
C LEU A 76 12.19 -13.45 10.61
N TYR A 77 10.93 -13.27 11.03
CA TYR A 77 10.64 -12.73 12.35
C TYR A 77 11.10 -13.67 13.46
N ALA A 78 10.91 -14.98 13.33
CA ALA A 78 11.37 -15.94 14.32
C ALA A 78 12.90 -15.93 14.49
N GLU A 79 13.64 -15.71 13.39
CA GLU A 79 15.10 -15.60 13.36
C GLU A 79 15.60 -14.27 13.95
N GLU A 80 14.99 -13.15 13.55
CA GLU A 80 15.56 -11.81 13.78
C GLU A 80 14.92 -11.00 14.91
N LYS A 81 13.81 -11.47 15.52
CA LYS A 81 13.07 -10.67 16.52
C LYS A 81 13.90 -10.23 17.73
N ASP A 82 14.98 -10.94 18.04
CA ASP A 82 15.85 -10.69 19.20
C ASP A 82 17.22 -10.12 18.79
N THR A 83 17.46 -9.91 17.48
CA THR A 83 18.68 -9.30 16.96
C THR A 83 18.58 -7.77 17.09
N LEU A 84 19.46 -7.18 17.90
CA LEU A 84 19.56 -5.73 18.16
C LEU A 84 20.55 -5.02 17.23
#